data_AF-A0A0D6M8B6-F1
#
_entry.id   AF-A0A0D6M8B6-F1
#
_cell.length_a   1.000
_cell.length_b   1.000
_cell.length_c   1.000
_cell.angle_alpha   90.00
_cell.angle_beta   90.00
_cell.angle_gamma   90.00
#
_symmetry.space_group_name_H-M   'P 1'
#
loop_
_entity.id
_entity.type
_entity.pdbx_description
1 polymer ?
#
loop_
_entity_poly.entity_id
_entity_poly.type
_entity_poly.pdbx_seq_one_letter_code
_entity_poly.pdbx_strand_id
1 'polypeptide(L)'
;MPQAPPPDVDITTVGKKKGLEIWRIKNFKLEPVPKSEYGEFYTGDAYVCLNTSPALDAWDVHFWLGDHSTTDEIGTAAIKAVHIDQALVQYREIQNHESSLFLSYFPDGIRYIQGGYDSGYHHVEDMFKNFKPRLFHCKGKRNVRCTQVDCKKESLNLGDVFLLDLGREVYVWMPPKSGRLERIKGMARAKNIANHERNGEAKVHILDSDWDTDEVFWSHFGGLTAVKSIARAKDDDENYWKRTTEQMTLWRVSDASGTMKVTKVAQGEMKQSLLDTKDAFILDAVNGGIFVWVGKGCTANERAKAMTWGAQYLKEKKLPPWTQVTRILESAEPTAFTQWFGEWEDTKKKKSFDPRLFQVSDESGKMVVEEIANFDQESLDGDDVMILDALNVIYVWVGAGANQDEKKGALNTAKKYLEQGNLPRHKKTTIETIFQGQETPTFKKFFPSWDDGLFQRDERTVANMRKLLFQ
;
A
#
# COMPACT_ATOMS: atom_id res chain seq x y z
N MET A 1 7.96 -40.55 -32.06
CA MET A 1 7.70 -39.29 -32.79
C MET A 1 7.74 -38.17 -31.76
N PRO A 2 8.44 -37.05 -31.99
CA PRO A 2 8.31 -35.90 -31.09
C PRO A 2 6.87 -35.41 -31.18
N GLN A 3 6.20 -35.31 -30.03
CA GLN A 3 4.86 -34.70 -29.97
C GLN A 3 4.96 -33.27 -30.52
N ALA A 4 4.04 -32.88 -31.40
CA ALA A 4 3.95 -31.51 -31.85
C ALA A 4 3.84 -30.59 -30.62
N PRO A 5 4.59 -29.46 -30.57
CA PRO A 5 4.52 -28.58 -29.42
C PRO A 5 3.07 -28.13 -29.22
N PRO A 6 2.58 -28.08 -27.96
CA PRO A 6 1.23 -27.68 -27.70
C PRO A 6 0.94 -26.30 -28.32
N PRO A 7 -0.29 -26.08 -28.81
CA PRO A 7 -0.71 -24.77 -29.30
C PRO A 7 -0.61 -23.73 -28.17
N ASP A 8 -0.30 -22.49 -28.53
CA ASP A 8 -0.28 -21.37 -27.58
C ASP A 8 -1.67 -21.19 -26.97
N VAL A 9 -1.74 -20.65 -25.75
CA VAL A 9 -3.02 -20.46 -25.06
C VAL A 9 -3.91 -19.52 -25.87
N ASP A 10 -5.15 -19.95 -26.13
CA ASP A 10 -6.16 -19.10 -26.72
C ASP A 10 -6.59 -18.03 -25.71
N ILE A 11 -6.06 -16.82 -25.88
CA ILE A 11 -6.30 -15.66 -25.01
C ILE A 11 -7.79 -15.34 -24.91
N THR A 12 -8.63 -15.71 -25.90
CA THR A 12 -10.09 -15.47 -25.84
C THR A 12 -10.82 -16.36 -24.83
N THR A 13 -10.13 -17.36 -24.27
CA THR A 13 -10.68 -18.29 -23.28
C THR A 13 -10.25 -17.98 -21.84
N VAL A 14 -9.28 -17.09 -21.68
CA VAL A 14 -8.67 -16.66 -20.40
C VAL A 14 -9.65 -15.78 -19.60
N GLY A 15 -9.67 -15.91 -18.27
CA GLY A 15 -10.51 -15.08 -17.38
C GLY A 15 -12.00 -15.42 -17.36
N LYS A 16 -12.42 -16.48 -18.06
CA LYS A 16 -13.81 -16.98 -18.03
C LYS A 16 -14.11 -17.80 -16.77
N LYS A 17 -13.09 -18.26 -16.06
CA LYS A 17 -13.21 -19.05 -14.83
C LYS A 17 -12.76 -18.21 -13.65
N LYS A 18 -13.54 -18.23 -12.56
CA LYS A 18 -13.18 -17.52 -11.33
C LYS A 18 -11.95 -18.16 -10.66
N GLY A 19 -11.10 -17.33 -10.08
CA GLY A 19 -9.89 -17.76 -9.35
C GLY A 19 -8.60 -17.41 -10.09
N LEU A 20 -7.51 -18.05 -9.66
CA LEU A 20 -6.16 -17.82 -10.15
C LEU A 20 -5.81 -18.74 -11.32
N GLU A 21 -5.32 -18.17 -12.40
CA GLU A 21 -4.76 -18.87 -13.56
C GLU A 21 -3.29 -18.44 -13.73
N ILE A 22 -2.37 -19.40 -13.83
CA ILE A 22 -0.92 -19.14 -13.94
C ILE A 22 -0.37 -19.80 -15.19
N TRP A 23 0.45 -19.05 -15.93
CA TRP A 23 1.19 -19.53 -17.09
C TRP A 23 2.67 -19.20 -16.94
N ARG A 24 3.52 -20.16 -17.31
CA ARG A 24 4.94 -19.94 -17.52
C ARG A 24 5.20 -19.51 -18.95
N ILE A 25 6.19 -18.64 -19.16
CA ILE A 25 6.72 -18.34 -20.49
C ILE A 25 7.67 -19.45 -20.93
N LYS A 26 7.40 -20.05 -22.10
CA LYS A 26 8.32 -21.01 -22.73
C LYS A 26 8.33 -20.80 -24.23
N ASN A 27 9.52 -20.56 -24.80
CA ASN A 27 9.70 -20.34 -26.25
C ASN A 27 8.68 -19.33 -26.83
N PHE A 28 8.56 -18.15 -26.19
CA PHE A 28 7.62 -17.07 -26.55
C PHE A 28 6.12 -17.39 -26.39
N LYS A 29 5.75 -18.51 -25.76
CA LYS A 29 4.36 -18.96 -25.57
C LYS A 29 3.97 -19.05 -24.10
N LEU A 30 2.66 -19.04 -23.85
CA LEU A 30 2.09 -19.30 -22.51
C LEU A 30 1.90 -20.81 -22.34
N GLU A 31 2.52 -21.37 -21.32
CA GLU A 31 2.32 -22.76 -20.91
C GLU A 31 1.60 -22.80 -19.56
N PRO A 32 0.40 -23.41 -19.46
CA PRO A 32 -0.36 -23.43 -18.21
C PRO A 32 0.40 -24.20 -17.13
N VAL A 33 0.53 -23.60 -15.95
CA VAL A 33 1.13 -24.24 -14.78
C VAL A 33 0.10 -25.18 -14.15
N PRO A 34 0.46 -26.43 -13.81
CA PRO A 34 -0.42 -27.32 -13.06
C PRO A 34 -0.84 -26.70 -11.72
N LYS A 35 -2.10 -26.86 -11.32
CA LYS A 35 -2.60 -26.30 -10.04
C LYS A 35 -1.83 -26.80 -8.81
N SER A 36 -1.22 -27.98 -8.88
CA SER A 36 -0.38 -28.53 -7.83
C SER A 36 0.95 -27.79 -7.65
N GLU A 37 1.40 -27.07 -8.68
CA GLU A 37 2.64 -26.29 -8.72
C GLU A 37 2.37 -24.80 -8.52
N TYR A 38 1.12 -24.41 -8.18
CA TYR A 38 0.81 -23.02 -7.90
C TYR A 38 1.59 -22.54 -6.68
N GLY A 39 2.25 -21.40 -6.85
CA GLY A 39 3.17 -20.86 -5.85
C GLY A 39 4.62 -21.26 -6.12
N GLU A 40 4.90 -22.21 -7.00
CA GLU A 40 6.28 -22.59 -7.35
C GLU A 40 6.77 -21.78 -8.57
N PHE A 41 7.74 -20.91 -8.35
CA PHE A 41 8.30 -20.03 -9.37
C PHE A 41 9.78 -20.33 -9.59
N TYR A 42 10.14 -20.65 -10.82
CA TYR A 42 11.54 -20.88 -11.19
C TYR A 42 12.27 -19.55 -11.33
N THR A 43 13.43 -19.42 -10.68
CA THR A 43 14.20 -18.16 -10.64
C THR A 43 14.72 -17.74 -12.01
N GLY A 44 14.87 -18.71 -12.93
CA GLY A 44 15.31 -18.51 -14.30
C GLY A 44 14.18 -18.31 -15.31
N ASP A 45 12.92 -18.25 -14.89
CA ASP A 45 11.77 -18.16 -15.79
C ASP A 45 10.89 -16.92 -15.48
N ALA A 46 10.08 -16.52 -16.47
CA ALA A 46 9.03 -15.50 -16.30
C ALA A 46 7.62 -16.13 -16.35
N TYR A 47 6.68 -15.51 -15.64
CA TYR A 47 5.30 -16.02 -15.50
C TYR A 47 4.28 -14.91 -15.74
N VAL A 48 3.07 -15.30 -16.13
CA VAL A 48 1.88 -14.46 -16.16
C VAL A 48 0.83 -15.10 -15.26
N CYS A 49 0.28 -14.34 -14.32
CA CYS A 49 -0.77 -14.76 -13.40
C CYS A 49 -1.98 -13.85 -13.57
N LEU A 50 -3.16 -14.44 -13.74
CA LEU A 50 -4.44 -13.74 -13.80
C LEU A 50 -5.28 -14.15 -12.60
N ASN A 51 -5.70 -13.17 -11.80
CA ASN A 51 -6.70 -13.38 -10.77
C ASN A 51 -8.04 -12.76 -11.20
N THR A 52 -9.10 -13.56 -11.21
CA THR A 52 -10.46 -13.10 -11.52
C THR A 52 -11.32 -13.04 -10.25
N SER A 53 -11.57 -11.82 -9.76
CA SER A 53 -12.29 -11.57 -8.49
C SER A 53 -13.81 -11.73 -8.64
N PRO A 54 -14.49 -12.53 -7.78
CA PRO A 54 -15.94 -12.72 -7.82
C PRO A 54 -16.78 -11.50 -7.43
N ALA A 55 -16.20 -10.56 -6.68
CA ALA A 55 -16.95 -9.50 -6.00
C ALA A 55 -17.08 -8.20 -6.81
N LEU A 56 -16.20 -8.00 -7.80
CA LEU A 56 -16.04 -6.72 -8.48
C LEU A 56 -16.06 -6.82 -10.03
N ASP A 57 -16.22 -8.03 -10.60
CA ASP A 57 -15.93 -8.29 -12.02
C ASP A 57 -14.57 -7.69 -12.45
N ALA A 58 -13.61 -7.71 -11.52
CA ALA A 58 -12.28 -7.11 -11.65
C ALA A 58 -11.24 -8.21 -11.84
N TRP A 59 -10.31 -7.96 -12.74
CA TRP A 59 -9.25 -8.89 -13.14
C TRP A 59 -7.92 -8.22 -12.89
N ASP A 60 -7.02 -8.91 -12.20
CA ASP A 60 -5.66 -8.45 -11.92
C ASP A 60 -4.67 -9.30 -12.71
N VAL A 61 -3.90 -8.68 -13.61
CA VAL A 61 -2.89 -9.36 -14.40
C VAL A 61 -1.51 -9.05 -13.83
N HIS A 62 -0.82 -10.07 -13.36
CA HIS A 62 0.54 -9.97 -12.85
C HIS A 62 1.49 -10.64 -13.84
N PHE A 63 2.65 -10.04 -14.08
CA PHE A 63 3.74 -10.76 -14.72
C PHE A 63 4.93 -10.78 -13.77
N TRP A 64 5.32 -11.99 -13.36
CA TRP A 64 6.36 -12.24 -12.39
C TRP A 64 7.67 -12.55 -13.10
N LEU A 65 8.75 -11.92 -12.63
CA LEU A 65 10.07 -11.99 -13.23
C LEU A 65 11.07 -12.55 -12.23
N GLY A 66 11.60 -13.74 -12.51
CA GLY A 66 12.68 -14.35 -11.75
C GLY A 66 14.00 -13.60 -11.93
N ASP A 67 14.85 -13.63 -10.91
CA ASP A 67 16.13 -12.90 -10.86
C ASP A 67 17.11 -13.31 -11.98
N HIS A 68 16.96 -14.54 -12.50
CA HIS A 68 17.80 -15.12 -13.56
C HIS A 68 17.04 -15.29 -14.89
N SER A 69 15.84 -14.73 -15.02
CA SER A 69 15.04 -14.82 -16.25
C SER A 69 15.76 -14.18 -17.44
N THR A 70 15.61 -14.75 -18.63
CA THR A 70 16.24 -14.18 -19.82
C THR A 70 15.51 -12.92 -20.30
N THR A 71 16.21 -12.08 -21.08
CA THR A 71 15.63 -10.83 -21.58
C THR A 71 14.42 -11.09 -22.49
N ASP A 72 14.45 -12.17 -23.27
CA ASP A 72 13.36 -12.55 -24.16
C ASP A 72 12.14 -13.09 -23.39
N GLU A 73 12.33 -13.83 -22.29
CA GLU A 73 11.24 -14.27 -21.42
C GLU A 73 10.57 -13.11 -20.71
N ILE A 74 11.36 -12.18 -20.15
CA ILE A 74 10.86 -10.95 -19.52
C ILE A 74 10.05 -10.13 -20.53
N GLY A 75 10.59 -9.95 -21.74
CA GLY A 75 9.91 -9.23 -22.82
C GLY A 75 8.61 -9.92 -23.24
N THR A 76 8.63 -11.25 -23.34
CA THR A 76 7.44 -12.05 -23.68
C THR A 76 6.37 -11.96 -22.60
N ALA A 77 6.72 -12.07 -21.32
CA ALA A 77 5.77 -11.98 -20.21
C ALA A 77 5.04 -10.64 -20.23
N ALA A 78 5.76 -9.54 -20.45
CA ALA A 78 5.16 -8.21 -20.57
C ALA A 78 4.21 -8.11 -21.78
N ILE A 79 4.61 -8.61 -22.96
CA ILE A 79 3.77 -8.60 -24.17
C ILE A 79 2.52 -9.46 -23.98
N LYS A 80 2.65 -10.65 -23.39
CA LYS A 80 1.53 -11.57 -23.14
C LYS A 80 0.56 -11.00 -22.12
N ALA A 81 1.07 -10.39 -21.04
CA ALA A 81 0.24 -9.66 -20.09
C ALA A 81 -0.58 -8.57 -20.79
N VAL A 82 0.03 -7.78 -21.70
CA VAL A 82 -0.67 -6.78 -22.53
C VAL A 82 -1.76 -7.37 -23.42
N HIS A 83 -1.53 -8.55 -24.01
CA HIS A 83 -2.54 -9.19 -24.86
C HIS A 83 -3.73 -9.75 -24.07
N ILE A 84 -3.51 -10.28 -22.87
CA ILE A 84 -4.58 -10.70 -21.95
C ILE A 84 -5.38 -9.46 -21.45
N ASP A 85 -4.69 -8.32 -21.34
CA ASP A 85 -5.12 -7.09 -20.71
C ASP A 85 -5.74 -6.04 -21.67
N GLN A 86 -6.72 -6.41 -22.50
CA GLN A 86 -7.36 -5.39 -23.34
C GLN A 86 -8.17 -4.33 -22.55
N ALA A 87 -8.30 -4.43 -21.21
CA ALA A 87 -9.07 -3.47 -20.39
C ALA A 87 -8.79 -3.45 -18.86
N LEU A 88 -7.64 -3.91 -18.32
CA LEU A 88 -7.45 -4.19 -16.88
C LEU A 88 -6.15 -3.61 -16.27
N VAL A 89 -5.95 -3.80 -14.96
CA VAL A 89 -4.77 -3.32 -14.21
C VAL A 89 -3.64 -4.35 -14.33
N GLN A 90 -2.41 -3.88 -14.61
CA GLN A 90 -1.23 -4.76 -14.70
C GLN A 90 -0.22 -4.49 -13.60
N TYR A 91 0.34 -5.55 -13.06
CA TYR A 91 1.32 -5.52 -11.99
C TYR A 91 2.63 -6.19 -12.45
N ARG A 92 3.74 -5.47 -12.33
CA ARG A 92 5.08 -6.03 -12.51
C ARG A 92 5.57 -6.58 -11.18
N GLU A 93 5.70 -7.90 -11.09
CA GLU A 93 6.19 -8.59 -9.90
C GLU A 93 7.64 -9.02 -10.12
N ILE A 94 8.51 -8.73 -9.16
CA ILE A 94 9.93 -9.07 -9.21
C ILE A 94 10.22 -10.00 -8.04
N GLN A 95 10.96 -11.07 -8.29
CA GLN A 95 11.38 -12.01 -7.26
C GLN A 95 11.89 -11.29 -5.99
N ASN A 96 11.37 -11.67 -4.82
CA ASN A 96 11.63 -11.09 -3.49
C ASN A 96 11.01 -9.70 -3.20
N HIS A 97 10.35 -9.11 -4.19
CA HIS A 97 9.79 -7.76 -4.14
C HIS A 97 8.35 -7.70 -4.66
N GLU A 98 7.66 -8.84 -4.61
CA GLU A 98 6.28 -8.99 -5.00
C GLU A 98 5.35 -8.10 -4.19
N SER A 99 4.28 -7.64 -4.82
CA SER A 99 3.22 -6.87 -4.18
C SER A 99 2.46 -7.72 -3.15
N SER A 100 2.01 -7.09 -2.07
CA SER A 100 1.15 -7.77 -1.08
C SER A 100 -0.13 -8.33 -1.73
N LEU A 101 -0.61 -7.71 -2.83
CA LEU A 101 -1.75 -8.22 -3.59
C LEU A 101 -1.41 -9.56 -4.25
N PHE A 102 -0.29 -9.66 -4.97
CA PHE A 102 0.14 -10.90 -5.60
C PHE A 102 0.38 -12.02 -4.58
N LEU A 103 1.08 -11.71 -3.49
CA LEU A 103 1.35 -12.68 -2.42
C LEU A 103 0.06 -13.21 -1.78
N SER A 104 -0.99 -12.38 -1.68
CA SER A 104 -2.27 -12.78 -1.11
C SER A 104 -2.99 -13.92 -1.86
N TYR A 105 -2.60 -14.20 -3.10
CA TYR A 105 -3.19 -15.27 -3.90
C TYR A 105 -2.67 -16.67 -3.54
N PHE A 106 -1.57 -16.75 -2.78
CA PHE A 106 -0.89 -18.00 -2.44
C PHE A 106 -0.97 -18.24 -0.92
N PRO A 107 -2.04 -18.90 -0.43
CA PRO A 107 -2.26 -19.09 1.01
C PRO A 107 -1.20 -19.99 1.68
N ASP A 108 -0.48 -20.79 0.90
CA ASP A 108 0.67 -21.60 1.34
C ASP A 108 2.02 -20.95 0.99
N GLY A 109 1.98 -19.79 0.32
CA GLY A 109 3.13 -18.95 0.03
C GLY A 109 3.74 -19.30 -1.32
N ILE A 110 4.74 -18.53 -1.73
CA ILE A 110 5.47 -18.80 -2.97
C ILE A 110 6.81 -19.47 -2.66
N ARG A 111 7.29 -20.35 -3.53
CA ARG A 111 8.58 -21.04 -3.41
C ARG A 111 9.41 -20.72 -4.63
N TYR A 112 10.70 -20.50 -4.43
CA TYR A 112 11.63 -20.30 -5.52
C TYR A 112 12.35 -21.60 -5.86
N ILE A 113 12.30 -21.99 -7.13
CA ILE A 113 13.01 -23.16 -7.65
C ILE A 113 14.20 -22.67 -8.47
N GLN A 114 15.40 -23.15 -8.14
CA GLN A 114 16.62 -22.70 -8.83
C GLN A 114 16.66 -23.21 -10.28
N GLY A 115 17.13 -22.35 -11.18
CA GLY A 115 17.19 -22.62 -12.62
C GLY A 115 15.89 -22.28 -13.34
N GLY A 116 15.74 -22.78 -14.56
CA GLY A 116 14.50 -22.70 -15.33
C GLY A 116 13.84 -24.07 -15.44
N TYR A 117 12.54 -24.14 -15.74
CA TYR A 117 11.83 -25.43 -15.78
C TYR A 117 12.48 -26.47 -16.71
N ASP A 118 12.97 -26.02 -17.87
CA ASP A 118 13.61 -26.90 -18.86
C ASP A 118 15.02 -27.34 -18.47
N SER A 119 15.63 -26.71 -17.45
CA SER A 119 16.94 -27.12 -16.94
C SER A 119 16.90 -28.41 -16.12
N GLY A 120 15.70 -28.89 -15.72
CA GLY A 120 15.50 -30.11 -14.95
C GLY A 120 16.03 -30.06 -13.50
N TYR A 121 16.49 -28.90 -13.05
CA TYR A 121 16.90 -28.67 -11.67
C TYR A 121 15.68 -28.35 -10.81
N HIS A 122 15.23 -29.33 -10.03
CA HIS A 122 14.14 -29.16 -9.06
C HIS A 122 14.69 -28.97 -7.64
N HIS A 123 15.61 -28.03 -7.45
CA HIS A 123 16.00 -27.65 -6.10
C HIS A 123 15.05 -26.56 -5.59
N VAL A 124 14.07 -26.99 -4.80
CA VAL A 124 13.17 -26.09 -4.07
C VAL A 124 13.96 -25.52 -2.90
N GLU A 125 14.34 -24.25 -3.00
CA GLU A 125 14.91 -23.53 -1.86
C GLU A 125 13.78 -22.93 -1.02
N ASP A 126 13.91 -23.02 0.30
CA ASP A 126 13.09 -22.22 1.20
C ASP A 126 13.30 -20.74 0.85
N MET A 127 12.22 -20.06 0.46
CA MET A 127 12.22 -18.64 0.06
C MET A 127 12.84 -17.72 1.13
N PHE A 128 12.88 -18.17 2.39
CA PHE A 128 13.44 -17.40 3.51
C PHE A 128 14.90 -17.72 3.83
N LYS A 129 15.47 -18.79 3.25
CA LYS A 129 16.83 -19.25 3.56
C LYS A 129 17.92 -18.21 3.25
N ASN A 130 17.67 -17.37 2.24
CA ASN A 130 18.55 -16.25 1.84
C ASN A 130 17.77 -14.94 1.74
N PHE A 131 16.77 -14.74 2.60
CA PHE A 131 15.91 -13.56 2.54
C PHE A 131 16.72 -12.27 2.69
N LYS A 132 16.61 -11.37 1.71
CA LYS A 132 17.28 -10.08 1.76
C LYS A 132 16.55 -9.16 2.74
N PRO A 133 17.21 -8.62 3.78
CA PRO A 133 16.56 -7.76 4.76
C PRO A 133 15.88 -6.55 4.10
N ARG A 134 14.63 -6.30 4.51
CA ARG A 134 13.84 -5.14 4.08
C ARG A 134 13.59 -4.25 5.29
N LEU A 135 13.67 -2.94 5.11
CA LEU A 135 13.35 -1.96 6.15
C LEU A 135 12.16 -1.14 5.70
N PHE A 136 11.15 -1.00 6.55
CA PHE A 136 10.02 -0.10 6.33
C PHE A 136 10.05 1.03 7.35
N HIS A 137 9.68 2.23 6.91
CA HIS A 137 9.56 3.43 7.72
C HIS A 137 8.09 3.82 7.79
N CYS A 138 7.52 3.77 8.99
CA CYS A 138 6.17 4.21 9.27
C CYS A 138 6.22 5.63 9.82
N LYS A 139 5.74 6.58 9.01
CA LYS A 139 5.74 8.01 9.36
C LYS A 139 4.43 8.69 9.04
N GLY A 140 4.00 9.61 9.90
CA GLY A 140 2.96 10.58 9.60
C GLY A 140 2.10 10.95 10.80
N LYS A 141 1.56 12.17 10.78
CA LYS A 141 0.69 12.67 11.85
C LYS A 141 -0.78 12.29 11.68
N ARG A 142 -1.37 12.61 10.52
CA ARG A 142 -2.81 12.35 10.21
C ARG A 142 -3.04 11.13 9.32
N ASN A 143 -2.07 10.80 8.49
CA ASN A 143 -2.14 9.69 7.55
C ASN A 143 -0.79 8.96 7.58
N VAL A 144 -0.67 7.99 8.49
CA VAL A 144 0.56 7.22 8.63
C VAL A 144 0.70 6.26 7.46
N ARG A 145 1.85 6.34 6.80
CA ARG A 145 2.22 5.40 5.74
C ARG A 145 3.47 4.65 6.15
N CYS A 146 3.50 3.35 5.85
CA CYS A 146 4.68 2.52 5.98
C CYS A 146 5.27 2.27 4.59
N THR A 147 6.45 2.82 4.33
CA THR A 147 7.12 2.74 3.02
C THR A 147 8.46 2.03 3.15
N GLN A 148 8.87 1.32 2.11
CA GLN A 148 10.18 0.65 2.13
C GLN A 148 11.30 1.68 1.96
N VAL A 149 12.34 1.58 2.78
CA VAL A 149 13.53 2.44 2.77
C VAL A 149 14.80 1.59 2.71
N ASP A 150 15.95 2.21 2.46
CA ASP A 150 17.24 1.52 2.50
C ASP A 150 17.45 0.87 3.88
N CYS A 151 17.77 -0.43 3.90
CA CYS A 151 18.07 -1.17 5.13
C CYS A 151 19.46 -0.83 5.67
N LYS A 152 19.62 0.39 6.18
CA LYS A 152 20.87 0.92 6.75
C LYS A 152 20.58 1.81 7.95
N LYS A 153 21.57 1.97 8.83
CA LYS A 153 21.45 2.73 10.08
C LYS A 153 21.00 4.17 9.85
N GLU A 154 21.45 4.78 8.75
CA GLU A 154 21.18 6.18 8.40
C GLU A 154 19.70 6.44 8.06
N SER A 155 18.92 5.39 7.79
CA SER A 155 17.48 5.50 7.56
C SER A 155 16.69 5.62 8.87
N LEU A 156 17.25 5.19 10.00
CA LEU A 156 16.57 5.16 11.30
C LEU A 156 16.59 6.53 12.00
N ASN A 157 15.55 6.82 12.77
CA ASN A 157 15.51 7.94 13.70
C ASN A 157 14.69 7.61 14.96
N LEU A 158 14.91 8.34 16.06
CA LEU A 158 14.26 8.07 17.35
C LEU A 158 12.81 8.56 17.45
N GLY A 159 12.27 9.20 16.41
CA GLY A 159 10.94 9.81 16.40
C GLY A 159 9.87 9.06 15.63
N ASP A 160 10.23 8.02 14.87
CA ASP A 160 9.30 7.30 14.00
C ASP A 160 9.37 5.78 14.27
N VAL A 161 8.46 5.01 13.69
CA VAL A 161 8.44 3.53 13.78
C VAL A 161 9.06 2.88 12.57
N PHE A 162 9.84 1.83 12.77
CA PHE A 162 10.48 1.08 11.67
C PHE A 162 10.21 -0.41 11.77
N LEU A 163 10.08 -1.08 10.63
CA LEU A 163 9.95 -2.54 10.56
C LEU A 163 11.17 -3.14 9.86
N LEU A 164 11.93 -3.96 10.55
CA LEU A 164 12.97 -4.78 9.97
C LEU A 164 12.41 -6.17 9.67
N ASP A 165 12.26 -6.47 8.40
CA ASP A 165 11.74 -7.74 7.89
C ASP A 165 12.90 -8.62 7.42
N LEU A 166 13.09 -9.74 8.12
CA LEU A 166 14.12 -10.74 7.87
C LEU A 166 13.52 -12.06 7.35
N GLY A 167 12.33 -12.00 6.75
CA GLY A 167 11.64 -13.18 6.23
C GLY A 167 10.76 -13.82 7.30
N ARG A 168 11.30 -14.78 8.07
CA ARG A 168 10.57 -15.46 9.15
C ARG A 168 10.56 -14.68 10.46
N GLU A 169 11.40 -13.67 10.59
CA GLU A 169 11.48 -12.83 11.78
C GLU A 169 11.20 -11.38 11.35
N VAL A 170 10.18 -10.75 11.94
CA VAL A 170 9.78 -9.37 11.65
C VAL A 170 9.86 -8.55 12.93
N TYR A 171 10.73 -7.55 12.96
CA TYR A 171 10.93 -6.68 14.11
C TYR A 171 10.23 -5.35 13.89
N VAL A 172 9.42 -4.90 14.86
CA VAL A 172 8.81 -3.58 14.89
C VAL A 172 9.53 -2.75 15.94
N TRP A 173 10.35 -1.83 15.49
CA TRP A 173 11.16 -0.96 16.34
C TRP A 173 10.41 0.33 16.68
N MET A 174 10.11 0.49 17.97
CA MET A 174 9.30 1.60 18.51
C MET A 174 10.10 2.40 19.55
N PRO A 175 10.96 3.33 19.10
CA PRO A 175 11.71 4.18 20.03
C PRO A 175 10.75 5.03 20.90
N PRO A 176 11.18 5.50 22.09
CA PRO A 176 10.28 6.13 23.07
C PRO A 176 9.55 7.39 22.59
N LYS A 177 10.04 8.05 21.53
CA LYS A 177 9.42 9.25 20.97
C LYS A 177 8.58 8.99 19.71
N SER A 178 8.38 7.74 19.32
CA SER A 178 7.57 7.41 18.15
C SER A 178 6.08 7.64 18.38
N GLY A 179 5.39 8.17 17.36
CA GLY A 179 3.99 8.57 17.46
C GLY A 179 3.04 7.39 17.66
N ARG A 180 1.92 7.62 18.38
CA ARG A 180 0.91 6.59 18.66
C ARG A 180 0.34 5.96 17.39
N LEU A 181 -0.07 6.77 16.42
CA LEU A 181 -0.63 6.29 15.15
C LEU A 181 0.43 5.52 14.33
N GLU A 182 1.70 5.91 14.42
CA GLU A 182 2.82 5.23 13.76
C GLU A 182 3.05 3.84 14.35
N ARG A 183 2.97 3.71 15.67
CA ARG A 183 3.04 2.42 16.39
C ARG A 183 1.90 1.49 15.98
N ILE A 184 0.66 1.98 15.93
CA ILE A 184 -0.50 1.21 15.48
C ILE A 184 -0.30 0.72 14.05
N LYS A 185 0.04 1.63 13.12
CA LYS A 185 0.25 1.27 11.71
C LYS A 185 1.40 0.30 11.52
N GLY A 186 2.49 0.47 12.26
CA GLY A 186 3.64 -0.41 12.22
C GLY A 186 3.31 -1.83 12.69
N MET A 187 2.58 -1.98 13.81
CA MET A 187 2.11 -3.29 14.27
C MET A 187 1.15 -3.94 13.27
N ALA A 188 0.19 -3.18 12.75
CA ALA A 188 -0.75 -3.68 11.76
C ALA A 188 -0.04 -4.16 10.48
N ARG A 189 0.97 -3.41 10.01
CA ARG A 189 1.79 -3.81 8.85
C ARG A 189 2.59 -5.07 9.14
N ALA A 190 3.21 -5.18 10.31
CA ALA A 190 3.99 -6.37 10.69
C ALA A 190 3.10 -7.61 10.80
N LYS A 191 1.91 -7.47 11.39
CA LYS A 191 0.90 -8.54 11.43
C LYS A 191 0.45 -8.94 10.02
N ASN A 192 0.26 -7.97 9.13
CA ASN A 192 -0.10 -8.23 7.75
C ASN A 192 1.00 -9.01 7.01
N ILE A 193 2.27 -8.61 7.17
CA ILE A 193 3.42 -9.34 6.64
C ILE A 193 3.42 -10.78 7.19
N ALA A 194 3.34 -10.94 8.51
CA ALA A 194 3.39 -12.27 9.12
C ALA A 194 2.23 -13.17 8.68
N ASN A 195 1.00 -12.67 8.66
CA ASN A 195 -0.17 -13.49 8.39
C ASN A 195 -0.44 -13.72 6.91
N HIS A 196 -0.21 -12.71 6.07
CA HIS A 196 -0.60 -12.77 4.65
C HIS A 196 0.58 -12.93 3.70
N GLU A 197 1.75 -12.38 4.03
CA GLU A 197 2.93 -12.56 3.20
C GLU A 197 3.80 -13.75 3.64
N ARG A 198 3.56 -14.30 4.85
CA ARG A 198 4.31 -15.43 5.44
C ARG A 198 3.39 -16.54 5.96
N ASN A 199 2.07 -16.44 5.72
CA ASN A 199 1.04 -17.41 6.09
C ASN A 199 1.05 -17.82 7.57
N GLY A 200 1.37 -16.88 8.45
CA GLY A 200 1.45 -17.10 9.88
C GLY A 200 2.72 -17.80 10.35
N GLU A 201 3.66 -18.14 9.45
CA GLU A 201 4.93 -18.79 9.84
C GLU A 201 5.97 -17.80 10.38
N ALA A 202 5.77 -16.49 10.17
CA ALA A 202 6.71 -15.50 10.66
C ALA A 202 6.36 -15.03 12.07
N LYS A 203 7.40 -14.86 12.89
CA LYS A 203 7.30 -14.33 14.23
C LYS A 203 7.52 -12.83 14.23
N VAL A 204 6.63 -12.12 14.92
CA VAL A 204 6.72 -10.66 15.07
C VAL A 204 7.28 -10.31 16.44
N HIS A 205 8.37 -9.53 16.46
CA HIS A 205 9.01 -9.00 17.66
C HIS A 205 8.68 -7.52 17.79
N ILE A 206 8.09 -7.13 18.91
CA ILE A 206 7.80 -5.73 19.22
C ILE A 206 8.89 -5.22 20.14
N LEU A 207 9.74 -4.32 19.63
CA LEU A 207 10.83 -3.70 20.37
C LEU A 207 10.36 -2.33 20.88
N ASP A 208 9.86 -2.29 22.11
CA ASP A 208 9.31 -1.07 22.75
C ASP A 208 10.10 -0.73 24.01
N SER A 209 9.99 -1.54 25.06
CA SER A 209 10.82 -1.37 26.28
C SER A 209 12.28 -1.72 26.06
N ASP A 210 12.54 -2.62 25.12
CA ASP A 210 13.83 -3.18 24.71
C ASP A 210 14.34 -2.59 23.37
N TRP A 211 13.79 -1.45 22.97
CA TRP A 211 14.11 -0.76 21.72
C TRP A 211 15.61 -0.51 21.50
N ASP A 212 16.42 -0.36 22.54
CA ASP A 212 17.87 -0.10 22.48
C ASP A 212 18.75 -1.29 22.86
N THR A 213 18.17 -2.44 23.22
CA THR A 213 18.90 -3.58 23.79
C THR A 213 18.81 -4.87 22.98
N ASP A 214 17.96 -4.96 21.96
CA ASP A 214 17.84 -6.17 21.12
C ASP A 214 19.06 -6.37 20.20
N GLU A 215 19.88 -7.38 20.53
CA GLU A 215 21.13 -7.65 19.80
C GLU A 215 20.92 -8.04 18.33
N VAL A 216 19.83 -8.75 18.02
CA VAL A 216 19.56 -9.26 16.66
C VAL A 216 19.21 -8.11 15.72
N PHE A 217 18.29 -7.24 16.12
CA PHE A 217 17.95 -6.03 15.38
C PHE A 217 19.19 -5.16 15.18
N TRP A 218 19.92 -4.86 16.26
CA TRP A 218 21.06 -3.96 16.18
C TRP A 218 22.25 -4.55 15.40
N SER A 219 22.41 -5.88 15.33
CA SER A 219 23.45 -6.52 14.50
C SER A 219 23.36 -6.11 13.01
N HIS A 220 22.15 -5.82 12.51
CA HIS A 220 21.92 -5.35 11.14
C HIS A 220 22.29 -3.87 10.93
N PHE A 221 22.54 -3.13 12.01
CA PHE A 221 22.82 -1.69 11.98
C PHE A 221 24.15 -1.33 12.67
N GLY A 222 25.04 -2.30 12.88
CA GLY A 222 26.39 -2.09 13.45
C GLY A 222 26.52 -2.39 14.95
N GLY A 223 25.55 -3.10 15.53
CA GLY A 223 25.54 -3.55 16.93
C GLY A 223 24.98 -2.52 17.92
N LEU A 224 24.89 -2.89 19.20
CA LEU A 224 24.29 -2.07 20.26
C LEU A 224 24.94 -0.68 20.45
N THR A 225 26.19 -0.51 20.05
CA THR A 225 26.86 0.80 20.12
C THR A 225 26.29 1.79 19.11
N ALA A 226 25.66 1.31 18.03
CA ALA A 226 25.08 2.12 16.97
C ALA A 226 23.91 2.99 17.46
N VAL A 227 23.15 2.54 18.46
CA VAL A 227 21.98 3.24 19.01
C VAL A 227 22.31 4.69 19.39
N LYS A 228 23.49 4.90 19.98
CA LYS A 228 23.96 6.22 20.46
C LYS A 228 24.12 7.26 19.35
N SER A 229 24.21 6.81 18.10
CA SER A 229 24.45 7.64 16.92
C SER A 229 23.22 7.83 16.03
N ILE A 230 22.06 7.28 16.43
CA ILE A 230 20.82 7.44 15.67
C ILE A 230 20.32 8.88 15.74
N ALA A 231 19.76 9.35 14.63
CA ALA A 231 19.21 10.70 14.53
C ALA A 231 18.09 10.89 15.58
N ARG A 232 18.12 12.02 16.29
CA ARG A 232 17.04 12.40 17.21
C ARG A 232 15.74 12.64 16.45
N ALA A 233 14.62 12.42 17.13
CA ALA A 233 13.29 12.81 16.66
C ALA A 233 13.31 14.28 16.19
N LYS A 234 12.84 14.52 14.97
CA LYS A 234 12.60 15.85 14.43
C LYS A 234 11.10 16.02 14.33
N ASP A 235 10.59 17.14 14.81
CA ASP A 235 9.18 17.54 14.60
C ASP A 235 9.05 18.05 13.15
N ASP A 236 9.18 17.13 12.20
CA ASP A 236 9.28 17.42 10.77
C ASP A 236 8.25 16.69 9.91
N ASP A 237 7.23 16.06 10.50
CA ASP A 237 6.20 15.30 9.78
C ASP A 237 5.55 16.10 8.64
N GLU A 238 5.22 17.36 8.92
CA GLU A 238 4.63 18.27 7.94
C GLU A 238 5.63 18.63 6.83
N ASN A 239 6.92 18.77 7.17
CA ASN A 239 8.01 19.02 6.22
C ASN A 239 8.43 17.77 5.45
N TYR A 240 8.26 16.56 5.98
CA TYR A 240 8.61 15.29 5.35
C TYR A 240 7.64 14.98 4.20
N TRP A 241 6.32 15.12 4.44
CA TRP A 241 5.33 14.99 3.37
C TRP A 241 5.47 16.12 2.36
N LYS A 242 5.72 17.35 2.80
CA LYS A 242 6.00 18.46 1.88
C LYS A 242 7.20 18.16 0.97
N ARG A 243 8.32 17.65 1.52
CA ARG A 243 9.50 17.26 0.74
C ARG A 243 9.25 16.07 -0.18
N THR A 244 8.44 15.10 0.24
CA THR A 244 8.09 13.92 -0.57
C THR A 244 7.19 14.35 -1.72
N THR A 245 6.14 15.14 -1.44
CA THR A 245 5.26 15.74 -2.44
C THR A 245 6.05 16.61 -3.43
N GLU A 246 6.93 17.49 -2.96
CA GLU A 246 7.81 18.33 -3.80
C GLU A 246 8.71 17.51 -4.75
N GLN A 247 9.03 16.26 -4.39
CA GLN A 247 9.85 15.35 -5.21
C GLN A 247 9.02 14.52 -6.20
N MET A 248 7.71 14.40 -6.00
CA MET A 248 6.84 13.66 -6.91
C MET A 248 6.89 14.30 -8.30
N THR A 249 6.94 13.47 -9.35
CA THR A 249 6.94 13.96 -10.73
C THR A 249 5.93 13.23 -11.59
N LEU A 250 5.28 13.97 -12.49
CA LEU A 250 4.38 13.43 -13.49
C LEU A 250 4.97 13.69 -14.88
N TRP A 251 5.04 12.64 -15.69
CA TRP A 251 5.55 12.67 -17.05
C TRP A 251 4.44 12.26 -18.02
N ARG A 252 4.35 12.90 -19.19
CA ARG A 252 3.44 12.56 -20.27
C ARG A 252 4.21 11.82 -21.36
N VAL A 253 3.67 10.70 -21.80
CA VAL A 253 4.14 9.90 -22.93
C VAL A 253 3.13 10.09 -24.06
N SER A 254 3.54 10.81 -25.11
CA SER A 254 2.64 11.19 -26.21
C SER A 254 3.35 11.13 -27.56
N ASP A 255 2.64 10.67 -28.58
CA ASP A 255 3.05 10.68 -29.98
C ASP A 255 2.45 11.84 -30.79
N ALA A 256 1.65 12.71 -30.16
CA ALA A 256 0.92 13.81 -30.81
C ALA A 256 1.80 14.79 -31.62
N SER A 257 3.11 14.83 -31.36
CA SER A 257 4.08 15.63 -32.14
C SER A 257 4.55 14.97 -33.44
N GLY A 258 3.98 13.82 -33.82
CA GLY A 258 4.43 12.97 -34.93
C GLY A 258 5.61 12.05 -34.58
N THR A 259 6.20 12.23 -33.39
CA THR A 259 7.23 11.38 -32.81
C THR A 259 6.95 11.19 -31.33
N MET A 260 7.22 9.98 -30.81
CA MET A 260 7.00 9.69 -29.39
C MET A 260 7.95 10.49 -28.51
N LYS A 261 7.39 11.26 -27.57
CA LYS A 261 8.14 12.05 -26.59
C LYS A 261 7.67 11.75 -25.19
N VAL A 262 8.63 11.80 -24.26
CA VAL A 262 8.34 11.74 -22.82
C VAL A 262 8.78 13.05 -22.19
N THR A 263 7.82 13.80 -21.65
CA THR A 263 8.05 15.14 -21.12
C THR A 263 7.52 15.26 -19.70
N LYS A 264 8.24 15.95 -18.83
CA LYS A 264 7.78 16.24 -17.48
C LYS A 264 6.67 17.29 -17.54
N VAL A 265 5.50 16.97 -17.04
CA VAL A 265 4.32 17.85 -17.05
C VAL A 265 4.00 18.44 -15.67
N ALA A 266 4.42 17.80 -14.58
CA ALA A 266 4.28 18.36 -13.23
C ALA A 266 5.37 17.89 -12.27
N GLN A 267 5.54 18.66 -11.20
CA GLN A 267 6.31 18.33 -10.00
C GLN A 267 5.58 18.89 -8.78
N GLY A 268 5.53 18.16 -7.67
CA GLY A 268 4.79 18.61 -6.49
C GLY A 268 3.41 17.97 -6.37
N GLU A 269 2.44 18.79 -6.00
CA GLU A 269 1.03 18.39 -5.90
C GLU A 269 0.48 17.96 -7.27
N MET A 270 -0.12 16.76 -7.30
CA MET A 270 -0.72 16.21 -8.51
C MET A 270 -2.21 16.55 -8.58
N LYS A 271 -2.67 16.97 -9.76
CA LYS A 271 -4.07 17.26 -10.06
C LYS A 271 -4.59 16.29 -11.10
N GLN A 272 -5.79 15.73 -10.90
CA GLN A 272 -6.41 14.80 -11.84
C GLN A 272 -6.55 15.40 -13.24
N SER A 273 -6.78 16.71 -13.35
CA SER A 273 -6.89 17.44 -14.62
C SER A 273 -5.63 17.41 -15.50
N LEU A 274 -4.48 16.96 -14.96
CA LEU A 274 -3.24 16.78 -15.72
C LEU A 274 -3.25 15.52 -16.58
N LEU A 275 -4.12 14.55 -16.27
CA LEU A 275 -4.24 13.29 -16.97
C LEU A 275 -5.17 13.47 -18.19
N ASP A 276 -4.58 13.58 -19.37
CA ASP A 276 -5.30 13.66 -20.64
C ASP A 276 -5.69 12.24 -21.10
N THR A 277 -6.98 12.00 -21.32
CA THR A 277 -7.50 10.71 -21.81
C THR A 277 -6.83 10.23 -23.10
N LYS A 278 -6.25 11.15 -23.89
CA LYS A 278 -5.63 10.82 -25.17
C LYS A 278 -4.22 10.22 -25.07
N ASP A 279 -3.57 10.25 -23.91
CA ASP A 279 -2.17 9.84 -23.77
C ASP A 279 -1.93 8.93 -22.56
N ALA A 280 -0.68 8.49 -22.38
CA ALA A 280 -0.21 7.82 -21.18
C ALA A 280 0.63 8.76 -20.29
N PHE A 281 0.62 8.51 -18.99
CA PHE A 281 1.31 9.30 -17.99
C PHE A 281 2.07 8.40 -17.01
N ILE A 282 3.19 8.90 -16.49
CA ILE A 282 4.05 8.20 -15.54
C ILE A 282 4.20 9.06 -14.30
N LEU A 283 3.65 8.59 -13.20
CA LEU A 283 3.77 9.19 -11.88
C LEU A 283 4.90 8.49 -11.12
N ASP A 284 5.95 9.24 -10.81
CA ASP A 284 6.94 8.87 -9.82
C ASP A 284 6.48 9.39 -8.45
N ALA A 285 5.96 8.48 -7.63
CA ALA A 285 5.50 8.77 -6.27
C ALA A 285 6.63 8.60 -5.23
N VAL A 286 7.89 8.62 -5.66
CA VAL A 286 9.07 8.47 -4.80
C VAL A 286 9.01 7.12 -4.05
N ASN A 287 8.70 7.15 -2.76
CA ASN A 287 8.60 5.96 -1.92
C ASN A 287 7.29 5.16 -2.15
N GLY A 288 6.34 5.72 -2.90
CA GLY A 288 5.08 5.08 -3.26
C GLY A 288 5.15 4.14 -4.47
N GLY A 289 6.28 4.10 -5.17
CA GLY A 289 6.46 3.37 -6.42
C GLY A 289 6.14 4.20 -7.66
N ILE A 290 6.19 3.54 -8.82
CA ILE A 290 5.94 4.16 -10.12
C ILE A 290 4.59 3.68 -10.66
N PHE A 291 3.77 4.62 -11.08
CA PHE A 291 2.47 4.34 -11.69
C PHE A 291 2.44 4.79 -13.15
N VAL A 292 2.06 3.90 -14.06
CA VAL A 292 1.88 4.18 -15.49
C VAL A 292 0.38 4.25 -15.76
N TRP A 293 -0.18 5.45 -15.80
CA TRP A 293 -1.58 5.68 -16.11
C TRP A 293 -1.81 5.72 -17.63
N VAL A 294 -2.80 5.01 -18.13
CA VAL A 294 -3.10 4.87 -19.57
C VAL A 294 -4.50 5.40 -19.85
N GLY A 295 -4.58 6.49 -20.61
CA GLY A 295 -5.84 7.08 -21.05
C GLY A 295 -6.61 6.19 -22.03
N LYS A 296 -7.94 6.32 -22.05
CA LYS A 296 -8.82 5.55 -22.96
C LYS A 296 -8.56 5.83 -24.43
N GLY A 297 -8.16 7.05 -24.76
CA GLY A 297 -7.84 7.51 -26.11
C GLY A 297 -6.39 7.27 -26.53
N CYS A 298 -5.56 6.68 -25.67
CA CYS A 298 -4.15 6.41 -25.91
C CYS A 298 -3.93 5.43 -27.08
N THR A 299 -2.95 5.74 -27.93
CA THR A 299 -2.60 4.88 -29.08
C THR A 299 -1.96 3.57 -28.61
N ALA A 300 -2.03 2.52 -29.43
CA ALA A 300 -1.38 1.24 -29.12
C ALA A 300 0.15 1.39 -28.95
N ASN A 301 0.77 2.30 -29.70
CA ASN A 301 2.20 2.60 -29.62
C ASN A 301 2.55 3.32 -28.31
N GLU A 302 1.75 4.28 -27.88
CA GLU A 302 1.92 4.97 -26.60
C GLU A 302 1.78 4.00 -25.41
N ARG A 303 0.77 3.13 -25.45
CA ARG A 303 0.54 2.11 -24.41
C ARG A 303 1.72 1.16 -24.27
N ALA A 304 2.20 0.60 -25.39
CA ALA A 304 3.35 -0.30 -25.39
C ALA A 304 4.62 0.40 -24.88
N LYS A 305 4.82 1.66 -25.31
CA LYS A 305 6.00 2.44 -24.96
C LYS A 305 5.98 2.93 -23.52
N ALA A 306 4.82 3.27 -22.95
CA ALA A 306 4.71 3.69 -21.56
C ALA A 306 5.16 2.59 -20.58
N MET A 307 4.87 1.32 -20.91
CA MET A 307 5.33 0.16 -20.13
C MET A 307 6.84 -0.07 -20.24
N THR A 308 7.41 0.02 -21.44
CA THR A 308 8.87 -0.08 -21.62
C THR A 308 9.60 1.09 -20.98
N TRP A 309 9.00 2.29 -21.04
CA TRP A 309 9.59 3.50 -20.49
C TRP A 309 9.57 3.53 -18.98
N GLY A 310 8.55 2.97 -18.31
CA GLY A 310 8.56 2.79 -16.85
C GLY A 310 9.82 2.03 -16.37
N ALA A 311 10.21 0.97 -17.08
CA ALA A 311 11.44 0.22 -16.79
C ALA A 311 12.72 0.98 -17.19
N GLN A 312 12.70 1.72 -18.30
CA GLN A 312 13.83 2.56 -18.72
C GLN A 312 14.06 3.73 -17.76
N TYR A 313 12.98 4.32 -17.25
CA TYR A 313 13.00 5.42 -16.29
C TYR A 313 13.70 5.02 -14.99
N LEU A 314 13.44 3.81 -14.50
CA LEU A 314 14.15 3.25 -13.35
C LEU A 314 15.67 3.29 -13.56
N LYS A 315 16.14 2.90 -14.75
CA LYS A 315 17.57 2.92 -15.10
C LYS A 315 18.12 4.35 -15.21
N GLU A 316 17.41 5.24 -15.90
CA GLU A 316 17.82 6.63 -16.10
C GLU A 316 17.91 7.41 -14.79
N LYS A 317 16.95 7.19 -13.88
CA LYS A 317 16.91 7.81 -12.55
C LYS A 317 17.78 7.08 -11.51
N LYS A 318 18.42 5.97 -11.89
CA LYS A 318 19.20 5.11 -10.99
C LYS A 318 18.38 4.67 -9.76
N LEU A 319 17.08 4.47 -9.97
CA LEU A 319 16.20 3.93 -8.94
C LEU A 319 16.49 2.43 -8.78
N PRO A 320 16.24 1.86 -7.59
CA PRO A 320 16.46 0.44 -7.39
C PRO A 320 15.71 -0.43 -8.41
N PRO A 321 16.32 -1.51 -8.94
CA PRO A 321 15.68 -2.38 -9.93
C PRO A 321 14.36 -3.01 -9.46
N TRP A 322 14.20 -3.15 -8.15
CA TRP A 322 13.03 -3.71 -7.47
C TRP A 322 11.87 -2.73 -7.25
N THR A 323 12.03 -1.46 -7.64
CA THR A 323 10.94 -0.48 -7.52
C THR A 323 9.73 -0.95 -8.33
N GLN A 324 8.57 -1.03 -7.66
CA GLN A 324 7.33 -1.49 -8.28
C GLN A 324 6.86 -0.52 -9.36
N VAL A 325 6.44 -1.09 -10.50
CA VAL A 325 5.86 -0.37 -11.63
C VAL A 325 4.45 -0.92 -11.85
N THR A 326 3.44 -0.11 -11.60
CA THR A 326 2.02 -0.51 -11.68
C THR A 326 1.36 0.20 -12.85
N ARG A 327 0.73 -0.53 -13.77
CA ARG A 327 -0.05 0.07 -14.86
C ARG A 327 -1.49 0.27 -14.42
N ILE A 328 -1.98 1.48 -14.57
CA ILE A 328 -3.33 1.90 -14.22
C ILE A 328 -4.07 2.29 -15.49
N LEU A 329 -5.32 1.87 -15.66
CA LEU A 329 -6.16 2.35 -16.76
C LEU A 329 -7.09 3.45 -16.29
N GLU A 330 -7.38 4.38 -17.19
CA GLU A 330 -8.38 5.39 -16.96
C GLU A 330 -9.75 4.75 -16.61
N SER A 331 -10.35 5.22 -15.51
CA SER A 331 -11.57 4.70 -14.90
C SER A 331 -11.47 3.35 -14.18
N ALA A 332 -10.24 2.86 -13.95
CA ALA A 332 -9.93 1.69 -13.13
C ALA A 332 -8.79 2.01 -12.13
N GLU A 333 -8.76 3.24 -11.63
CA GLU A 333 -7.71 3.73 -10.75
C GLU A 333 -7.84 3.18 -9.31
N PRO A 334 -6.85 2.43 -8.79
CA PRO A 334 -6.88 1.94 -7.43
C PRO A 334 -6.58 3.06 -6.42
N THR A 335 -7.02 2.90 -5.18
CA THR A 335 -6.71 3.84 -4.07
C THR A 335 -5.20 4.06 -3.90
N ALA A 336 -4.40 3.02 -4.19
CA ALA A 336 -2.95 3.11 -4.17
C ALA A 336 -2.38 4.19 -5.11
N PHE A 337 -3.09 4.51 -6.20
CA PHE A 337 -2.76 5.54 -7.17
C PHE A 337 -3.47 6.87 -6.86
N THR A 338 -4.79 6.85 -6.61
CA THR A 338 -5.58 8.08 -6.46
C THR A 338 -5.19 8.89 -5.22
N GLN A 339 -4.64 8.24 -4.18
CA GLN A 339 -4.11 8.91 -2.96
C GLN A 339 -3.00 9.94 -3.22
N TRP A 340 -2.39 9.92 -4.40
CA TRP A 340 -1.29 10.81 -4.78
C TRP A 340 -1.77 12.10 -5.45
N PHE A 341 -3.07 12.22 -5.71
CA PHE A 341 -3.70 13.40 -6.28
C PHE A 341 -4.46 14.14 -5.19
N GLY A 342 -4.32 15.47 -5.14
CA GLY A 342 -4.94 16.28 -4.07
C GLY A 342 -6.48 16.26 -4.10
N GLU A 343 -7.04 16.20 -5.30
CA GLU A 343 -8.48 16.06 -5.55
C GLU A 343 -8.65 14.99 -6.65
N TRP A 344 -9.42 13.94 -6.36
CA TRP A 344 -9.74 12.87 -7.30
C TRP A 344 -11.25 12.64 -7.34
N GLU A 345 -11.90 13.00 -8.46
CA GLU A 345 -13.33 12.76 -8.66
C GLU A 345 -13.55 11.44 -9.40
N ASP A 346 -14.17 10.46 -8.72
CA ASP A 346 -14.62 9.23 -9.35
C ASP A 346 -15.82 9.51 -10.26
N THR A 347 -15.63 9.32 -11.56
CA THR A 347 -16.69 9.47 -12.58
C THR A 347 -17.84 8.46 -12.41
N LYS A 348 -17.70 7.48 -11.50
CA LYS A 348 -18.71 6.50 -11.13
C LYS A 348 -19.11 6.62 -9.66
N LYS A 349 -19.92 7.62 -9.34
CA LYS A 349 -21.07 7.55 -8.39
C LYS A 349 -21.66 8.94 -8.24
N LYS A 350 -23.00 9.06 -8.30
CA LYS A 350 -23.69 10.24 -7.73
C LYS A 350 -23.14 10.42 -6.31
N LYS A 351 -22.58 11.60 -6.01
CA LYS A 351 -21.98 11.96 -4.70
C LYS A 351 -22.81 11.37 -3.55
N SER A 352 -22.39 10.23 -3.01
CA SER A 352 -22.62 9.96 -1.60
C SER A 352 -21.63 10.86 -0.89
N PHE A 353 -22.13 11.70 0.01
CA PHE A 353 -21.27 12.47 0.87
C PHE A 353 -20.29 11.51 1.59
N ASP A 354 -19.01 11.84 1.53
CA ASP A 354 -17.97 11.09 2.23
C ASP A 354 -17.86 11.62 3.67
N PRO A 355 -18.07 10.78 4.69
CA PRO A 355 -17.96 11.22 6.08
C PRO A 355 -16.55 11.67 6.41
N ARG A 356 -16.43 12.65 7.32
CA ARG A 356 -15.13 13.20 7.73
C ARG A 356 -14.96 13.09 9.23
N LEU A 357 -13.86 12.48 9.67
CA LEU A 357 -13.53 12.35 11.09
C LEU A 357 -12.49 13.41 11.48
N PHE A 358 -12.68 14.04 12.63
CA PHE A 358 -11.74 14.98 13.22
C PHE A 358 -11.45 14.58 14.67
N GLN A 359 -10.22 14.77 15.11
CA GLN A 359 -9.79 14.65 16.50
C GLN A 359 -9.68 16.05 17.13
N VAL A 360 -10.09 16.16 18.38
CA VAL A 360 -9.99 17.38 19.19
C VAL A 360 -9.22 17.01 20.45
N SER A 361 -7.97 17.48 20.52
CA SER A 361 -7.01 17.11 21.57
C SER A 361 -6.26 18.33 22.08
N ASP A 362 -5.87 18.32 23.36
CA ASP A 362 -5.00 19.33 23.96
C ASP A 362 -3.59 18.84 24.32
N GLU A 363 -3.20 17.62 23.91
CA GLU A 363 -1.92 16.98 24.25
C GLU A 363 -0.69 17.84 23.89
N SER A 364 -0.79 18.67 22.84
CA SER A 364 0.26 19.61 22.42
C SER A 364 0.43 20.84 23.34
N GLY A 365 -0.35 20.95 24.41
CA GLY A 365 -0.44 22.12 25.30
C GLY A 365 -1.36 23.22 24.78
N LYS A 366 -2.04 23.00 23.65
CA LYS A 366 -3.09 23.87 23.07
C LYS A 366 -4.15 22.98 22.41
N MET A 367 -5.40 23.44 22.42
CA MET A 367 -6.51 22.76 21.74
C MET A 367 -6.33 22.78 20.23
N VAL A 368 -6.13 21.61 19.61
CA VAL A 368 -5.97 21.44 18.16
C VAL A 368 -7.10 20.57 17.63
N VAL A 369 -7.60 20.93 16.44
CA VAL A 369 -8.56 20.13 15.67
C VAL A 369 -7.87 19.59 14.44
N GLU A 370 -7.81 18.27 14.28
CA GLU A 370 -7.12 17.61 13.17
C GLU A 370 -8.05 16.66 12.43
N GLU A 371 -8.00 16.64 11.10
CA GLU A 371 -8.78 15.69 10.29
C GLU A 371 -8.04 14.36 10.16
N ILE A 372 -8.77 13.25 10.31
CA ILE A 372 -8.28 11.89 10.10
C ILE A 372 -8.87 11.36 8.79
N ALA A 373 -8.00 11.13 7.81
CA ALA A 373 -8.39 10.58 6.52
C ALA A 373 -8.41 9.04 6.56
N ASN A 374 -9.29 8.41 5.76
CA ASN A 374 -9.44 6.95 5.66
C ASN A 374 -9.61 6.26 7.03
N PHE A 375 -10.42 6.87 7.89
CA PHE A 375 -10.57 6.43 9.28
C PHE A 375 -11.24 5.05 9.39
N ASP A 376 -10.88 4.33 10.45
CA ASP A 376 -11.45 3.07 10.89
C ASP A 376 -11.76 3.13 12.39
N GLN A 377 -12.23 2.03 12.99
CA GLN A 377 -12.59 2.03 14.40
C GLN A 377 -11.38 2.32 15.31
N GLU A 378 -10.18 1.89 14.91
CA GLU A 378 -8.93 2.13 15.66
C GLU A 378 -8.52 3.60 15.66
N SER A 379 -9.06 4.39 14.73
CA SER A 379 -8.87 5.84 14.66
C SER A 379 -9.60 6.61 15.75
N LEU A 380 -10.50 5.98 16.52
CA LEU A 380 -11.19 6.60 17.66
C LEU A 380 -10.29 6.60 18.90
N ASP A 381 -9.83 7.79 19.30
CA ASP A 381 -8.95 7.92 20.45
C ASP A 381 -9.74 8.02 21.77
N GLY A 382 -9.58 7.01 22.61
CA GLY A 382 -10.25 6.96 23.90
C GLY A 382 -9.83 8.06 24.87
N ASP A 383 -8.69 8.71 24.64
CA ASP A 383 -8.22 9.80 25.50
C ASP A 383 -8.66 11.19 25.02
N ASP A 384 -9.31 11.29 23.84
CA ASP A 384 -9.72 12.56 23.22
C ASP A 384 -11.21 12.58 22.82
N VAL A 385 -11.63 13.67 22.18
CA VAL A 385 -12.96 13.79 21.58
C VAL A 385 -12.87 13.81 20.05
N MET A 386 -13.69 13.00 19.41
CA MET A 386 -13.76 12.88 17.96
C MET A 386 -15.03 13.54 17.41
N ILE A 387 -14.94 14.19 16.25
CA ILE A 387 -16.08 14.75 15.52
C ILE A 387 -16.21 14.02 14.19
N LEU A 388 -17.32 13.33 13.96
CA LEU A 388 -17.62 12.69 12.68
C LEU A 388 -18.75 13.46 11.99
N ASP A 389 -18.43 14.16 10.90
CA ASP A 389 -19.44 14.75 10.01
C ASP A 389 -19.98 13.67 9.08
N ALA A 390 -21.25 13.32 9.26
CA ALA A 390 -22.00 12.37 8.44
C ALA A 390 -23.10 13.08 7.61
N LEU A 391 -22.89 14.36 7.27
CA LEU A 391 -23.78 15.28 6.53
C LEU A 391 -25.05 15.67 7.29
N ASN A 392 -25.89 14.67 7.56
CA ASN A 392 -27.20 14.83 8.20
C ASN A 392 -27.09 14.82 9.73
N VAL A 393 -26.00 14.27 10.26
CA VAL A 393 -25.69 14.26 11.69
C VAL A 393 -24.21 14.54 11.85
N ILE A 394 -23.85 15.39 12.80
CA ILE A 394 -22.48 15.55 13.25
C ILE A 394 -22.37 14.83 14.59
N TYR A 395 -21.64 13.73 14.62
CA TYR A 395 -21.39 13.00 15.86
C TYR A 395 -20.23 13.62 16.61
N VAL A 396 -20.39 13.83 17.91
CA VAL A 396 -19.32 14.17 18.84
C VAL A 396 -19.11 12.94 19.71
N TRP A 397 -18.15 12.10 19.33
CA TRP A 397 -17.80 10.88 20.05
C TRP A 397 -16.78 11.23 21.15
N VAL A 398 -17.08 10.89 22.40
CA VAL A 398 -16.30 11.27 23.57
C VAL A 398 -15.59 10.04 24.12
N GLY A 399 -14.25 10.07 24.06
CA GLY A 399 -13.39 9.06 24.65
C GLY A 399 -13.55 8.96 26.17
N ALA A 400 -13.28 7.78 26.73
CA ALA A 400 -13.36 7.54 28.17
C ALA A 400 -12.36 8.37 28.99
N GLY A 401 -11.17 8.63 28.45
CA GLY A 401 -10.10 9.45 29.02
C GLY A 401 -10.18 10.94 28.69
N ALA A 402 -11.09 11.36 27.80
CA ALA A 402 -11.22 12.75 27.36
C ALA A 402 -11.47 13.73 28.50
N ASN A 403 -10.75 14.85 28.49
CA ASN A 403 -10.82 15.86 29.52
C ASN A 403 -11.98 16.86 29.29
N GLN A 404 -12.21 17.79 30.24
CA GLN A 404 -13.33 18.74 30.14
C GLN A 404 -13.12 19.82 29.07
N ASP A 405 -11.88 20.25 28.86
CA ASP A 405 -11.54 21.27 27.88
C ASP A 405 -11.70 20.73 26.46
N GLU A 406 -11.34 19.48 26.21
CA GLU A 406 -11.56 18.78 24.93
C GLU A 406 -13.05 18.60 24.63
N LYS A 407 -13.85 18.18 25.62
CA LYS A 407 -15.32 18.08 25.48
C LYS A 407 -15.95 19.42 25.10
N LYS A 408 -15.54 20.49 25.76
CA LYS A 408 -16.02 21.85 25.47
C LYS A 408 -15.51 22.36 24.11
N GLY A 409 -14.25 22.08 23.80
CA GLY A 409 -13.60 22.39 22.54
C GLY A 409 -14.33 21.75 21.37
N ALA A 410 -14.58 20.44 21.44
CA ALA A 410 -15.23 19.67 20.40
C ALA A 410 -16.68 20.10 20.15
N LEU A 411 -17.46 20.36 21.20
CA LEU A 411 -18.82 20.88 21.05
C LEU A 411 -18.84 22.26 20.38
N ASN A 412 -17.91 23.15 20.73
CA ASN A 412 -17.80 24.46 20.09
C ASN A 412 -17.33 24.34 18.63
N THR A 413 -16.39 23.45 18.35
CA THR A 413 -15.91 23.15 16.99
C THR A 413 -17.04 22.59 16.14
N ALA A 414 -17.79 21.60 16.62
CA ALA A 414 -18.94 21.02 15.92
C ALA A 414 -20.03 22.06 15.60
N LYS A 415 -20.34 22.96 16.55
CA LYS A 415 -21.29 24.07 16.34
C LYS A 415 -20.80 25.04 15.27
N LYS A 416 -19.55 25.50 15.37
CA LYS A 416 -18.96 26.39 14.34
C LYS A 416 -18.94 25.72 12.97
N TYR A 417 -18.63 24.42 12.93
CA TYR A 417 -18.59 23.65 11.70
C TYR A 417 -19.99 23.48 11.06
N LEU A 418 -21.04 23.40 11.88
CA LEU A 418 -22.44 23.43 11.42
C LEU A 418 -22.84 24.81 10.87
N GLU A 419 -22.38 25.90 11.51
CA GLU A 419 -22.73 27.28 11.16
C GLU A 419 -21.98 27.82 9.92
N GLN A 420 -20.79 27.31 9.62
CA GLN A 420 -19.92 27.82 8.55
C GLN A 420 -20.45 27.63 7.11
N GLY A 421 -21.56 26.92 6.90
CA GLY A 421 -22.37 27.02 5.67
C GLY A 421 -21.74 26.53 4.35
N ASN A 422 -20.54 25.93 4.38
CA ASN A 422 -19.78 25.55 3.17
C ASN A 422 -20.29 24.26 2.46
N LEU A 423 -21.34 23.61 2.98
CA LEU A 423 -21.93 22.40 2.41
C LEU A 423 -23.46 22.53 2.36
N PRO A 424 -24.15 22.01 1.31
CA PRO A 424 -25.61 21.99 1.26
C PRO A 424 -26.15 20.98 2.29
N ARG A 425 -26.34 21.45 3.53
CA ARG A 425 -26.86 20.66 4.65
C ARG A 425 -28.39 20.73 4.71
N HIS A 426 -29.04 19.65 5.12
CA HIS A 426 -30.48 19.64 5.33
C HIS A 426 -30.85 20.49 6.56
N LYS A 427 -32.00 21.17 6.56
CA LYS A 427 -32.48 22.00 7.70
C LYS A 427 -32.69 21.23 9.03
N LYS A 428 -32.50 19.92 9.01
CA LYS A 428 -32.65 19.02 10.16
C LYS A 428 -31.31 18.44 10.65
N THR A 429 -30.17 18.94 10.16
CA THR A 429 -28.87 18.46 10.64
C THR A 429 -28.74 18.74 12.14
N THR A 430 -28.41 17.72 12.91
CA THR A 430 -28.25 17.78 14.37
C THR A 430 -26.83 17.41 14.77
N ILE A 431 -26.45 17.83 15.98
CA ILE A 431 -25.22 17.37 16.64
C ILE A 431 -25.64 16.31 17.66
N GLU A 432 -25.09 15.10 17.55
CA GLU A 432 -25.36 14.00 18.48
C GLU A 432 -24.09 13.66 19.25
N THR A 433 -24.15 13.69 20.59
CA THR A 433 -23.02 13.27 21.43
C THR A 433 -23.12 11.77 21.71
N ILE A 434 -22.04 11.05 21.45
CA ILE A 434 -21.88 9.62 21.70
C ILE A 434 -20.72 9.44 22.67
N PHE A 435 -20.83 8.47 23.57
CA PHE A 435 -19.74 8.13 24.49
C PHE A 435 -19.11 6.80 24.09
N GLN A 436 -17.81 6.66 24.32
CA GLN A 436 -17.09 5.41 24.12
C GLN A 436 -17.82 4.23 24.79
N GLY A 437 -18.03 3.15 24.05
CA GLY A 437 -18.76 1.95 24.50
C GLY A 437 -20.29 2.09 24.45
N GLN A 438 -20.82 3.25 24.06
CA GLN A 438 -22.26 3.50 23.86
C GLN A 438 -22.57 3.88 22.41
N GLU A 439 -21.76 3.41 21.46
CA GLU A 439 -21.91 3.75 20.06
C GLU A 439 -23.18 3.16 19.45
N THR A 440 -23.92 3.99 18.72
CA THR A 440 -25.17 3.60 18.09
C THR A 440 -24.92 2.82 16.80
N PRO A 441 -25.83 1.91 16.38
CA PRO A 441 -25.71 1.23 15.09
C PRO A 441 -25.64 2.18 13.89
N THR A 442 -26.16 3.40 14.00
CA THR A 442 -26.07 4.43 12.95
C THR A 442 -24.68 5.04 12.86
N PHE A 443 -24.01 5.26 13.99
CA PHE A 443 -22.61 5.71 14.03
C PHE A 443 -21.66 4.64 13.50
N LYS A 444 -21.83 3.38 13.93
CA LYS A 444 -20.93 2.26 13.57
C LYS A 444 -20.83 2.00 12.06
N LYS A 445 -21.89 2.32 11.30
CA LYS A 445 -21.95 2.12 9.84
C LYS A 445 -20.96 2.96 9.04
N PHE A 446 -20.41 4.01 9.62
CA PHE A 446 -19.42 4.87 8.95
C PHE A 446 -18.01 4.29 8.99
N PHE A 447 -17.78 3.21 9.74
CA PHE A 447 -16.49 2.55 9.85
C PHE A 447 -16.49 1.28 8.99
N PRO A 448 -15.42 0.98 8.23
CA PRO A 448 -15.37 -0.20 7.35
C PRO A 448 -15.60 -1.54 8.06
N SER A 449 -15.19 -1.62 9.33
CA SER A 449 -15.35 -2.77 10.22
C SER A 449 -15.47 -2.29 11.66
N TRP A 450 -16.28 -2.98 12.47
CA TRP A 450 -16.51 -2.62 13.87
C TRP A 450 -16.51 -3.87 14.77
N ASP A 451 -15.68 -3.84 15.82
CA ASP A 451 -15.59 -4.82 16.89
C ASP A 451 -16.06 -4.20 18.22
N ASP A 452 -17.21 -4.66 18.73
CA ASP A 452 -17.77 -4.19 20.00
C ASP A 452 -16.90 -4.49 21.23
N GLY A 453 -15.98 -5.46 21.11
CA GLY A 453 -15.02 -5.81 22.16
C GLY A 453 -13.80 -4.89 22.22
N LEU A 454 -13.55 -4.06 21.22
CA LEU A 454 -12.35 -3.21 21.13
C LEU A 454 -12.25 -2.24 22.33
N PHE A 455 -13.39 -1.70 22.76
CA PHE A 455 -13.44 -0.67 23.81
C PHE A 455 -13.74 -1.20 25.22
N GLN A 456 -14.12 -2.48 25.37
CA GLN A 456 -14.60 -3.08 26.63
C GLN A 456 -13.50 -3.58 27.57
N ARG A 457 -12.25 -3.62 27.11
CA ARG A 457 -11.10 -3.96 27.95
C ARG A 457 -10.54 -2.64 28.49
N ASP A 458 -10.51 -2.47 29.81
CA ASP A 458 -9.95 -1.31 30.57
C ASP A 458 -8.42 -1.13 30.37
N GLU A 459 -7.88 -1.58 29.25
CA GLU A 459 -6.55 -2.15 29.14
C GLU A 459 -5.81 -1.63 27.90
N ARG A 460 -5.83 -0.32 27.61
CA ARG A 460 -5.14 0.26 26.44
C ARG A 460 -3.78 0.88 26.75
N THR A 461 -2.82 0.02 27.10
CA THR A 461 -1.39 0.35 26.98
C THR A 461 -0.81 -0.31 25.72
N VAL A 462 0.32 0.19 25.21
CA VAL A 462 1.09 -0.44 24.10
C VAL A 462 1.34 -1.94 24.36
N ALA A 463 1.52 -2.31 25.64
CA ALA A 463 1.66 -3.69 26.10
C ALA A 463 0.44 -4.59 25.83
N ASN A 464 -0.77 -4.04 25.71
CA ASN A 464 -2.00 -4.80 25.45
C ASN A 464 -2.45 -4.73 23.99
N MET A 465 -2.10 -3.67 23.22
CA MET A 465 -2.17 -3.70 21.75
C MET A 465 -1.30 -4.85 21.19
N ARG A 466 -0.14 -5.08 21.81
CA ARG A 466 0.70 -6.28 21.58
C ARG A 466 -0.08 -7.60 21.81
N LYS A 467 -0.95 -7.69 22.83
CA LYS A 467 -1.76 -8.89 23.09
C LYS A 467 -2.92 -9.06 22.11
N LEU A 468 -3.54 -7.97 21.67
CA LEU A 468 -4.73 -8.02 20.79
C LEU A 468 -4.34 -8.36 19.34
N LEU A 469 -3.14 -7.94 18.92
CA LEU A 469 -2.65 -8.18 17.57
C LEU A 469 -1.87 -9.49 17.41
N PHE A 470 -1.23 -10.01 18.47
CA PHE A 470 -0.32 -11.17 18.40
C PHE A 470 -0.70 -12.32 19.35
N GLN A 471 -2.00 -12.55 19.58
CA GLN A 471 -2.52 -13.77 20.21
C GLN A 471 -2.68 -14.90 19.19
#